data_AF-A0A6A7G4K0-F1
#
_entry.id   AF-A0A6A7G4K0-F1
#
_cell.length_a   1.000
_cell.length_b   1.000
_cell.length_c   1.000
_cell.angle_alpha   90.00
_cell.angle_beta   90.00
_cell.angle_gamma   90.00
#
_symmetry.space_group_name_H-M   'P 1'
#
loop_
_entity.id
_entity.type
_entity.pdbx_description
1 polymer ?
#
loop_
_entity_poly.entity_id
_entity_poly.type
_entity_poly.pdbx_seq_one_letter_code
_entity_poly.pdbx_strand_id
1 'polypeptide(L)'
;MNIMRKWWGVGGSGEMDEGDSGGGFYPSNVLRNSLEQQQHLALGLMHLKKLFSELLYPSHPLSEDEREDKLYNMLPLFCKVFSASPSTDLQEKFGDVLLFTQHVSKLMVTEIRRRASNQSTAAASCAIARFLEVDGGGGLGGNDIPAEGGGTNSGGWLLLNALNLLADGPPQIIEVMTGSSLPSTLVKCLYLFFDLPDPDSAESEYCCNTSSSTAAA
;
A
#
# COMPACT_ATOMS: atom_id res chain seq x y z
N MET A 1 -15.05 8.31 -17.45
CA MET A 1 -13.78 8.44 -18.24
C MET A 1 -12.77 7.43 -17.72
N ASN A 2 -12.30 6.51 -18.57
CA ASN A 2 -11.51 5.34 -18.16
C ASN A 2 -10.11 5.68 -17.61
N ILE A 3 -9.89 5.38 -16.34
CA ILE A 3 -8.67 5.61 -15.54
C ILE A 3 -7.51 4.68 -15.99
N MET A 4 -7.79 3.67 -16.82
CA MET A 4 -6.85 2.60 -17.18
C MET A 4 -5.95 2.88 -18.39
N ARG A 5 -6.00 4.06 -19.03
CA ARG A 5 -5.13 4.34 -20.18
C ARG A 5 -3.74 4.89 -19.83
N LYS A 6 -3.46 5.18 -18.56
CA LYS A 6 -2.16 5.73 -18.13
C LYS A 6 -1.10 4.68 -17.77
N TRP A 7 -1.45 3.40 -17.72
CA TRP A 7 -0.54 2.35 -17.24
C TRP A 7 0.20 1.58 -18.34
N TRP A 8 -0.08 1.81 -19.64
CA TRP A 8 0.58 1.06 -20.71
C TRP A 8 0.88 1.92 -21.95
N GLY A 9 2.15 2.33 -22.11
CA GLY A 9 2.78 2.59 -23.41
C GLY A 9 2.93 4.05 -23.85
N VAL A 10 4.18 4.54 -23.87
CA VAL A 10 4.87 5.04 -25.08
C VAL A 10 6.38 4.82 -24.86
N GLY A 11 6.99 4.00 -25.72
CA GLY A 11 8.43 3.85 -25.87
C GLY A 11 8.87 4.24 -27.28
N GLY A 12 10.16 4.63 -27.40
CA GLY A 12 10.87 4.99 -28.64
C GLY A 12 10.73 6.48 -29.00
N SER A 13 11.75 7.26 -29.36
CA SER A 13 13.08 7.04 -29.98
C SER A 13 13.91 8.31 -29.72
N GLY A 14 15.19 8.29 -29.36
CA GLY A 14 16.32 8.03 -30.27
C GLY A 14 16.85 9.35 -30.85
N GLU A 15 17.82 10.00 -30.22
CA GLU A 15 18.60 11.08 -30.82
C GLU A 15 20.06 11.01 -30.34
N MET A 16 20.96 10.88 -31.32
CA MET A 16 22.42 10.87 -31.18
C MET A 16 22.91 12.32 -31.20
N ASP A 17 23.76 12.72 -30.27
CA ASP A 17 24.57 13.93 -30.44
C ASP A 17 26.01 13.65 -29.99
N GLU A 18 26.93 14.13 -30.82
CA GLU A 18 28.34 13.77 -30.90
C GLU A 18 29.20 14.98 -30.53
N GLY A 19 30.12 14.78 -29.57
CA GLY A 19 31.29 15.65 -29.36
C GLY A 19 31.25 16.55 -28.13
N ASP A 20 32.17 16.33 -27.19
CA ASP A 20 33.33 17.22 -27.02
C ASP A 20 34.30 16.67 -25.96
N SER A 21 35.59 16.83 -26.22
CA SER A 21 36.70 16.35 -25.40
C SER A 21 37.12 17.41 -24.39
N GLY A 22 37.05 17.12 -23.10
CA GLY A 22 37.65 18.01 -22.10
C GLY A 22 37.55 17.55 -20.64
N GLY A 23 38.70 17.18 -20.07
CA GLY A 23 38.96 17.29 -18.62
C GLY A 23 38.50 16.12 -17.75
N GLY A 24 39.44 15.23 -17.44
CA GLY A 24 39.24 14.17 -16.44
C GLY A 24 39.01 14.73 -15.03
N PHE A 25 37.81 14.51 -14.50
CA PHE A 25 37.51 14.54 -13.07
C PHE A 25 36.42 13.49 -12.78
N TYR A 26 36.83 12.28 -12.39
CA TYR A 26 35.92 11.25 -11.85
C TYR A 26 35.90 11.35 -10.29
N PRO A 27 35.08 10.57 -9.55
CA PRO A 27 33.68 10.81 -9.21
C PRO A 27 33.52 10.80 -7.66
N SER A 28 34.35 11.53 -6.93
CA SER A 28 34.46 11.40 -5.46
C SER A 28 33.16 11.67 -4.70
N ASN A 29 32.29 12.54 -5.22
CA ASN A 29 31.01 12.85 -4.58
C ASN A 29 29.95 11.77 -4.77
N VAL A 30 29.96 11.03 -5.89
CA VAL A 30 28.95 9.99 -6.19
C VAL A 30 29.19 8.74 -5.32
N LEU A 31 30.46 8.31 -5.20
CA LEU A 31 30.85 7.21 -4.31
C LEU A 31 30.59 7.56 -2.84
N ARG A 32 30.88 8.79 -2.42
CA ARG A 32 30.63 9.26 -1.06
C ARG A 32 29.14 9.27 -0.73
N ASN A 33 28.30 9.80 -1.61
CA ASN A 33 26.84 9.79 -1.43
C ASN A 33 26.28 8.36 -1.40
N SER A 34 26.80 7.44 -2.22
CA SER A 34 26.40 6.02 -2.21
C SER A 34 26.75 5.33 -0.88
N LEU A 35 27.93 5.60 -0.32
CA LEU A 35 28.35 5.07 0.97
C LEU A 35 27.52 5.62 2.13
N GLU A 36 27.23 6.92 2.14
CA GLU A 36 26.40 7.57 3.15
C GLU A 36 24.95 7.05 3.11
N GLN A 37 24.40 6.83 1.91
CA GLN A 37 23.10 6.20 1.74
C GLN A 37 23.09 4.75 2.24
N GLN A 38 24.13 3.97 1.95
CA GLN A 38 24.25 2.59 2.43
C GLN A 38 24.35 2.52 3.97
N GLN A 39 25.03 3.49 4.60
CA GLN A 39 25.06 3.62 6.06
C GLN A 39 23.68 3.95 6.64
N HIS A 40 22.94 4.87 6.01
CA HIS A 40 21.59 5.22 6.46
C HIS A 40 20.64 4.02 6.32
N LEU A 41 20.75 3.23 5.26
CA LEU A 41 19.96 2.01 5.08
C LEU A 41 20.32 0.93 6.12
N ALA A 42 21.61 0.76 6.42
CA ALA A 42 22.07 -0.17 7.44
C ALA A 42 21.55 0.19 8.85
N LEU A 43 21.58 1.48 9.21
CA LEU A 43 21.00 1.97 10.46
C LEU A 43 19.48 1.77 10.50
N GLY A 44 18.79 2.04 9.39
CA GLY A 44 17.35 1.78 9.25
C GLY A 44 17.00 0.31 9.46
N LEU A 45 17.80 -0.60 8.89
CA LEU A 45 17.64 -2.04 9.07
C LEU A 45 17.89 -2.48 10.51
N MET A 46 18.93 -1.94 11.16
CA MET A 46 19.19 -2.22 12.58
C MET A 46 18.02 -1.77 13.46
N HIS A 47 17.46 -0.59 13.17
CA HIS A 47 16.31 -0.08 13.91
C HIS A 47 15.06 -0.94 13.68
N LEU A 48 14.77 -1.33 12.44
CA LEU A 48 13.68 -2.25 12.10
C LEU A 48 13.80 -3.57 12.87
N LYS A 49 14.97 -4.20 12.85
CA LYS A 49 15.22 -5.45 13.60
C LYS A 49 14.96 -5.28 15.09
N LYS A 50 15.42 -4.17 15.67
CA LYS A 50 15.19 -3.86 17.08
C LYS A 50 13.70 -3.72 17.39
N LEU A 51 12.98 -2.92 16.61
CA LEU A 51 11.54 -2.73 16.78
C LEU A 51 10.77 -4.04 16.65
N PHE A 52 11.14 -4.89 15.70
CA PHE A 52 10.49 -6.18 15.51
C PHE A 52 10.82 -7.15 16.65
N SER A 53 12.06 -7.17 17.15
CA SER A 53 12.41 -7.96 18.34
C SER A 53 11.61 -7.52 19.58
N GLU A 54 11.37 -6.22 19.77
CA GLU A 54 10.54 -5.70 20.86
C GLU A 54 9.06 -6.07 20.71
N LEU A 55 8.59 -6.28 19.48
CA LEU A 55 7.24 -6.78 19.19
C LEU A 55 7.09 -8.26 19.55
N LEU A 56 8.11 -9.07 19.22
CA LEU A 56 8.11 -10.52 19.47
C LEU A 56 8.34 -10.87 20.93
N TYR A 57 9.18 -10.08 21.62
CA TYR A 57 9.57 -10.30 23.01
C TYR A 57 9.29 -9.03 23.83
N PRO A 58 8.01 -8.66 24.01
CA PRO A 58 7.68 -7.44 24.70
C PRO A 58 7.89 -7.58 26.21
N SER A 59 8.37 -6.52 26.85
CA SER A 59 8.59 -6.50 28.31
C SER A 59 7.29 -6.63 29.12
N HIS A 60 6.16 -6.28 28.50
CA HIS A 60 4.82 -6.42 29.05
C HIS A 60 3.88 -6.99 27.97
N PRO A 61 2.82 -7.72 28.34
CA PRO A 61 1.83 -8.18 27.38
C PRO A 61 1.25 -7.01 26.58
N LEU A 62 1.36 -7.06 25.25
CA LEU A 62 0.80 -6.06 24.35
C LEU A 62 -0.62 -6.45 23.96
N SER A 63 -1.52 -5.47 23.99
CA SER A 63 -2.83 -5.58 23.36
C SER A 63 -2.72 -5.76 21.84
N GLU A 64 -3.81 -6.16 21.19
CA GLU A 64 -3.84 -6.25 19.73
C GLU A 64 -3.57 -4.88 19.09
N ASP A 65 -4.26 -3.83 19.52
CA ASP A 65 -4.11 -2.47 19.00
C ASP A 65 -2.66 -1.96 19.12
N GLU A 66 -2.01 -2.15 20.28
CA GLU A 66 -0.60 -1.76 20.46
C GLU A 66 0.35 -2.52 19.53
N ARG A 67 0.02 -3.78 19.22
CA ARG A 67 0.81 -4.60 18.29
C ARG A 67 0.65 -4.12 16.86
N GLU A 68 -0.57 -3.77 16.48
CA GLU A 68 -0.88 -3.19 15.17
C GLU A 68 -0.20 -1.83 15.00
N ASP A 69 -0.28 -0.94 16.00
CA ASP A 69 0.39 0.36 16.00
C ASP A 69 1.91 0.24 15.84
N LYS A 70 2.53 -0.70 16.58
CA LYS A 70 3.96 -0.98 16.43
C LYS A 70 4.29 -1.47 15.03
N LEU A 71 3.48 -2.35 14.45
CA LEU A 71 3.69 -2.81 13.06
C LEU A 71 3.60 -1.66 12.08
N TYR A 72 2.57 -0.81 12.17
CA TYR A 72 2.42 0.37 11.32
C TYR A 72 3.62 1.30 11.39
N ASN A 73 4.17 1.53 12.59
CA ASN A 73 5.38 2.33 12.78
C ASN A 73 6.64 1.73 12.13
N MET A 74 6.68 0.42 11.92
CA MET A 74 7.80 -0.26 11.24
C MET A 74 7.71 -0.21 9.71
N LEU A 75 6.51 -0.09 9.14
CA LEU A 75 6.31 -0.16 7.69
C LEU A 75 7.09 0.91 6.90
N PRO A 76 7.15 2.20 7.30
CA PRO A 76 7.92 3.20 6.57
C PRO A 76 9.41 2.86 6.52
N LEU A 77 9.95 2.33 7.63
CA LEU A 77 11.35 1.91 7.73
C LEU A 77 11.61 0.70 6.84
N PHE A 78 10.73 -0.30 6.88
CA PHE A 78 10.81 -1.46 6.00
C PHE A 78 10.82 -1.05 4.53
N CYS A 79 9.82 -0.27 4.10
CA CYS A 79 9.73 0.22 2.73
C CYS A 79 10.98 1.02 2.32
N LYS A 80 11.50 1.88 3.19
CA LYS A 80 12.71 2.67 2.92
C LYS A 80 13.97 1.80 2.78
N VAL A 81 14.13 0.78 3.61
CA VAL A 81 15.28 -0.12 3.59
C VAL A 81 15.28 -1.02 2.36
N PHE A 82 14.11 -1.56 2.01
CA PHE A 82 13.98 -2.60 0.98
C PHE A 82 13.57 -2.10 -0.40
N SER A 83 13.05 -0.87 -0.55
CA SER A 83 12.77 -0.28 -1.87
C SER A 83 14.03 -0.09 -2.75
N ALA A 84 15.20 0.03 -2.13
CA ALA A 84 16.49 0.17 -2.81
C ALA A 84 17.37 -1.09 -2.72
N SER A 85 16.87 -2.18 -2.13
CA SER A 85 17.61 -3.44 -2.02
C SER A 85 17.09 -4.46 -3.03
N PRO A 86 17.95 -5.31 -3.63
CA PRO A 86 17.51 -6.48 -4.36
C PRO A 86 16.65 -7.39 -3.49
N SER A 87 15.58 -7.95 -4.05
CA SER A 87 14.63 -8.80 -3.32
C SER A 87 15.23 -10.13 -2.86
N THR A 88 16.34 -10.55 -3.49
CA THR A 88 17.16 -11.69 -3.05
C THR A 88 17.81 -11.46 -1.68
N ASP A 89 18.12 -10.22 -1.34
CA ASP A 89 18.81 -9.88 -0.09
C ASP A 89 17.86 -9.83 1.11
N LEU A 90 16.54 -9.89 0.87
CA LEU A 90 15.52 -9.61 1.87
C LEU A 90 15.65 -10.55 3.08
N GLN A 91 15.81 -11.85 2.82
CA GLN A 91 15.97 -12.87 3.86
C GLN A 91 17.37 -12.85 4.50
N GLU A 92 18.41 -12.54 3.73
CA GLU A 92 19.79 -12.43 4.26
C GLU A 92 19.92 -11.23 5.21
N LYS A 93 19.36 -10.09 4.82
CA LYS A 93 19.38 -8.85 5.60
C LYS A 93 18.45 -8.92 6.78
N PHE A 94 17.30 -9.58 6.68
CA PHE A 94 16.30 -9.66 7.74
C PHE A 94 15.90 -11.11 8.03
N GLY A 95 16.62 -11.78 8.94
CA GLY A 95 16.40 -13.19 9.26
C GLY A 95 14.98 -13.53 9.74
N ASP A 96 14.29 -12.58 10.39
CA ASP A 96 12.91 -12.75 10.84
C ASP A 96 11.85 -12.37 9.79
N VAL A 97 12.24 -12.20 8.53
CA VAL A 97 11.34 -11.68 7.48
C VAL A 97 10.11 -12.56 7.25
N LEU A 98 10.21 -13.87 7.43
CA LEU A 98 9.06 -14.78 7.32
C LEU A 98 8.03 -14.49 8.41
N LEU A 99 8.48 -14.24 9.64
CA LEU A 99 7.60 -13.91 10.75
C LEU A 99 7.03 -12.49 10.57
N PHE A 100 7.85 -11.54 10.15
CA PHE A 100 7.39 -10.20 9.79
C PHE A 100 6.31 -10.24 8.71
N THR A 101 6.51 -11.03 7.66
CA THR A 101 5.52 -11.28 6.60
C THR A 101 4.20 -11.79 7.17
N GLN A 102 4.26 -12.75 8.08
CA GLN A 102 3.06 -13.30 8.72
C GLN A 102 2.27 -12.21 9.46
N HIS A 103 2.97 -11.37 10.24
CA HIS A 103 2.34 -10.29 10.99
C HIS A 103 1.72 -9.22 10.08
N VAL A 104 2.46 -8.77 9.06
CA VAL A 104 1.98 -7.76 8.09
C VAL A 104 0.80 -8.30 7.26
N SER A 105 0.85 -9.58 6.86
CA SER A 105 -0.23 -10.23 6.12
C SER A 105 -1.51 -10.34 6.97
N LYS A 106 -1.37 -10.74 8.24
CA LYS A 106 -2.51 -10.80 9.17
C LYS A 106 -3.11 -9.43 9.42
N LEU A 107 -2.27 -8.41 9.60
CA LEU A 107 -2.72 -7.03 9.78
C LEU A 107 -3.59 -6.57 8.60
N MET A 108 -3.13 -6.77 7.36
CA MET A 108 -3.90 -6.41 6.16
C MET A 108 -5.25 -7.15 6.11
N VAL A 109 -5.25 -8.44 6.43
CA VAL A 109 -6.48 -9.24 6.45
C VAL A 109 -7.45 -8.77 7.53
N THR A 110 -6.96 -8.47 8.74
CA THR A 110 -7.77 -7.92 9.83
C THR A 110 -8.38 -6.58 9.44
N GLU A 111 -7.58 -5.68 8.85
CA GLU A 111 -8.01 -4.35 8.44
C GLU A 111 -9.09 -4.36 7.35
N ILE A 112 -8.95 -5.24 6.36
CA ILE A 112 -9.96 -5.45 5.32
C ILE A 112 -11.24 -6.01 5.94
N ARG A 113 -11.13 -7.04 6.79
CA ARG A 113 -12.30 -7.68 7.42
C ARG A 113 -13.05 -6.73 8.33
N ARG A 114 -12.34 -5.90 9.09
CA ARG A 114 -12.90 -4.86 9.97
C ARG A 114 -13.75 -3.86 9.19
N ARG A 115 -13.33 -3.49 7.98
CA ARG A 115 -14.10 -2.61 7.10
C ARG A 115 -15.27 -3.31 6.42
N ALA A 116 -15.14 -4.61 6.14
CA ALA A 116 -16.20 -5.40 5.53
C ALA A 116 -17.32 -5.82 6.51
N SER A 117 -17.08 -5.86 7.82
CA SER A 117 -17.95 -6.57 8.78
C SER A 117 -19.27 -5.87 9.12
N ASN A 118 -19.43 -4.58 8.85
CA ASN A 118 -20.51 -3.77 9.45
C ASN A 118 -21.31 -2.91 8.47
N GLN A 119 -21.20 -3.15 7.16
CA GLN A 119 -21.72 -2.22 6.15
C GLN A 119 -22.31 -2.94 4.92
N SER A 120 -23.16 -2.24 4.16
CA SER A 120 -23.62 -2.72 2.85
C SER A 120 -22.44 -2.95 1.91
N THR A 121 -22.61 -3.75 0.84
CA THR A 121 -21.57 -4.02 -0.15
C THR A 121 -20.91 -2.74 -0.69
N ALA A 122 -21.72 -1.71 -0.99
CA ALA A 122 -21.24 -0.42 -1.49
C ALA A 122 -20.47 0.40 -0.45
N ALA A 123 -20.89 0.36 0.82
CA ALA A 123 -20.19 1.08 1.88
C ALA A 123 -18.87 0.37 2.26
N ALA A 124 -18.90 -0.97 2.32
CA ALA A 124 -17.72 -1.79 2.56
C ALA A 124 -16.66 -1.60 1.46
N SER A 125 -17.05 -1.61 0.18
CA SER A 125 -16.11 -1.39 -0.92
C SER A 125 -15.48 0.01 -0.86
N CYS A 126 -16.28 1.05 -0.60
CA CYS A 126 -15.80 2.43 -0.50
C CYS A 126 -14.81 2.58 0.67
N ALA A 127 -15.12 1.99 1.83
CA ALA A 127 -14.24 2.03 2.99
C ALA A 127 -12.90 1.30 2.73
N ILE A 128 -12.93 0.13 2.07
CA ILE A 128 -11.70 -0.61 1.73
C ILE A 128 -10.90 0.16 0.67
N ALA A 129 -11.54 0.71 -0.36
CA ALA A 129 -10.88 1.51 -1.40
C ALA A 129 -10.16 2.71 -0.79
N ARG A 130 -10.86 3.53 0.02
CA ARG A 130 -10.27 4.67 0.73
C ARG A 130 -9.10 4.30 1.64
N PHE A 131 -9.10 3.11 2.23
CA PHE A 131 -7.97 2.63 3.04
C PHE A 131 -6.75 2.26 2.21
N LEU A 132 -6.96 1.72 1.01
CA LEU A 132 -5.89 1.29 0.11
C LEU A 132 -5.39 2.41 -0.81
N GLU A 133 -6.11 3.52 -0.90
CA GLU A 133 -5.73 4.69 -1.67
C GLU A 133 -4.49 5.37 -1.11
N VAL A 134 -3.67 5.91 -2.02
CA VAL A 134 -2.59 6.82 -1.66
C VAL A 134 -3.26 8.11 -1.22
N ASP A 135 -3.16 8.48 0.06
CA ASP A 135 -3.43 9.87 0.48
C ASP A 135 -2.40 10.77 -0.21
N GLY A 136 -2.78 11.26 -1.38
CA GLY A 136 -2.02 12.23 -2.14
C GLY A 136 -1.97 13.52 -1.34
N GLY A 137 -0.89 13.73 -0.60
CA GLY A 137 -0.49 15.07 -0.20
C GLY A 137 -0.16 15.90 -1.44
N GLY A 138 -1.19 16.47 -2.08
CA GLY A 138 -1.06 17.50 -3.11
C GLY A 138 -1.96 17.34 -4.34
N GLY A 139 -3.11 17.99 -4.31
CA GLY A 139 -3.62 18.72 -5.49
C GLY A 139 -4.78 18.10 -6.28
N LEU A 140 -5.94 18.75 -6.09
CA LEU A 140 -7.02 18.97 -7.07
C LEU A 140 -7.97 17.78 -7.35
N GLY A 141 -9.09 17.74 -6.62
CA GLY A 141 -10.32 17.12 -7.13
C GLY A 141 -11.35 16.69 -6.08
N GLY A 142 -12.19 17.62 -5.64
CA GLY A 142 -13.60 17.30 -5.34
C GLY A 142 -14.01 17.05 -3.88
N ASN A 143 -14.47 18.13 -3.24
CA ASN A 143 -15.65 18.26 -2.38
C ASN A 143 -15.82 17.36 -1.13
N ASP A 144 -15.78 18.05 0.03
CA ASP A 144 -16.86 18.09 1.02
C ASP A 144 -17.49 16.76 1.49
N ILE A 145 -16.73 15.99 2.27
CA ILE A 145 -17.31 15.21 3.37
C ILE A 145 -16.44 15.49 4.60
N PRO A 146 -16.99 16.08 5.69
CA PRO A 146 -16.23 16.17 6.93
C PRO A 146 -16.01 14.74 7.42
N ALA A 147 -14.73 14.41 7.64
CA ALA A 147 -14.32 13.17 8.28
C ALA A 147 -14.78 13.17 9.76
N GLU A 148 -16.06 12.91 9.96
CA GLU A 148 -16.64 12.55 11.26
C GLU A 148 -16.20 11.12 11.59
N GLY A 149 -15.03 11.01 12.23
CA GLY A 149 -14.56 9.78 12.87
C GLY A 149 -13.25 9.20 12.33
N GLY A 150 -12.14 9.68 12.87
CA GLY A 150 -10.92 8.88 13.06
C GLY A 150 -9.84 8.99 11.98
N GLY A 151 -8.92 9.94 12.17
CA GLY A 151 -7.48 9.85 11.87
C GLY A 151 -7.04 9.58 10.42
N THR A 152 -6.38 10.58 9.82
CA THR A 152 -5.38 10.48 8.72
C THR A 152 -4.99 9.04 8.32
N ASN A 153 -5.67 8.45 7.34
CA ASN A 153 -5.68 7.00 7.12
C ASN A 153 -4.87 6.58 5.87
N SER A 154 -3.61 6.98 5.81
CA SER A 154 -2.65 6.57 4.76
C SER A 154 -1.92 5.25 5.06
N GLY A 155 -2.29 4.56 6.15
CA GLY A 155 -1.65 3.33 6.61
C GLY A 155 -1.86 2.12 5.70
N GLY A 156 -3.01 2.04 5.01
CA GLY A 156 -3.34 0.86 4.19
C GLY A 156 -2.56 0.78 2.89
N TRP A 157 -2.34 1.91 2.20
CA TRP A 157 -1.42 1.96 1.07
C TRP A 157 0.00 1.54 1.46
N LEU A 158 0.50 2.05 2.59
CA LEU A 158 1.84 1.71 3.05
C LEU A 158 1.98 0.21 3.38
N LEU A 159 0.93 -0.37 3.97
CA LEU A 159 0.83 -1.80 4.23
C LEU A 159 0.83 -2.61 2.94
N LEU A 160 0.09 -2.17 1.92
CA LEU A 160 0.05 -2.79 0.60
C LEU A 160 1.41 -2.71 -0.08
N ASN A 161 2.10 -1.57 0.00
CA ASN A 161 3.44 -1.40 -0.55
C ASN A 161 4.48 -2.30 0.14
N ALA A 162 4.40 -2.43 1.47
CA ALA A 162 5.26 -3.36 2.20
C ALA A 162 5.02 -4.82 1.75
N LEU A 163 3.75 -5.22 1.59
CA LEU A 163 3.40 -6.54 1.06
C LEU A 163 3.89 -6.75 -0.37
N ASN A 164 3.84 -5.72 -1.21
CA ASN A 164 4.37 -5.78 -2.57
C ASN A 164 5.89 -6.03 -2.59
N LEU A 165 6.66 -5.34 -1.74
CA LEU A 165 8.09 -5.57 -1.58
C LEU A 165 8.40 -6.97 -1.04
N LEU A 166 7.59 -7.47 -0.10
CA LEU A 166 7.72 -8.83 0.42
C LEU A 166 7.44 -9.86 -0.68
N ALA A 167 6.42 -9.63 -1.53
CA ALA A 167 6.00 -10.56 -2.57
C ALA A 167 7.06 -10.78 -3.67
N ASP A 168 8.01 -9.85 -3.84
CA ASP A 168 9.15 -10.02 -4.75
C ASP A 168 10.29 -10.87 -4.15
N GLY A 169 10.17 -11.24 -2.87
CA GLY A 169 11.12 -12.10 -2.19
C GLY A 169 10.98 -13.59 -2.53
N PRO A 170 11.69 -14.47 -1.79
CA PRO A 170 11.72 -15.90 -2.10
C PRO A 170 10.37 -16.60 -1.85
N PRO A 171 10.12 -17.77 -2.49
CA PRO A 171 8.81 -18.44 -2.48
C PRO A 171 8.21 -18.71 -1.09
N GLN A 172 9.05 -18.92 -0.07
CA GLN A 172 8.61 -19.14 1.31
C GLN A 172 7.79 -17.95 1.85
N ILE A 173 8.04 -16.73 1.38
CA ILE A 173 7.24 -15.55 1.74
C ILE A 173 5.82 -15.68 1.19
N ILE A 174 5.68 -16.12 -0.06
CA ILE A 174 4.38 -16.33 -0.69
C ILE A 174 3.59 -17.43 0.04
N GLU A 175 4.26 -18.50 0.48
CA GLU A 175 3.64 -19.54 1.30
C GLU A 175 3.09 -18.96 2.62
N VAL A 176 3.85 -18.09 3.30
CA VAL A 176 3.40 -17.42 4.52
C VAL A 176 2.20 -16.48 4.27
N MET A 177 2.23 -15.70 3.19
CA MET A 177 1.11 -14.84 2.78
C MET A 177 -0.16 -15.66 2.50
N THR A 178 0.00 -16.78 1.82
CA THR A 178 -1.08 -17.71 1.50
C THR A 178 -1.66 -18.33 2.76
N GLY A 179 -0.81 -18.80 3.68
CA GLY A 179 -1.23 -19.32 4.99
C GLY A 179 -1.96 -18.28 5.85
N SER A 180 -1.70 -16.99 5.63
CA SER A 180 -2.41 -15.88 6.28
C SER A 180 -3.71 -15.48 5.57
N SER A 181 -4.15 -16.22 4.53
CA SER A 181 -5.34 -15.92 3.70
C SER A 181 -5.27 -14.60 2.93
N LEU A 182 -4.10 -13.98 2.80
CA LEU A 182 -3.94 -12.67 2.17
C LEU A 182 -4.40 -12.66 0.70
N PRO A 183 -3.94 -13.58 -0.18
CA PRO A 183 -4.37 -13.58 -1.59
C PRO A 183 -5.89 -13.72 -1.73
N SER A 184 -6.51 -14.64 -0.98
CA SER A 184 -7.95 -14.86 -1.03
C SER A 184 -8.76 -13.64 -0.56
N THR A 185 -8.21 -12.85 0.36
CA THR A 185 -8.85 -11.64 0.89
C THR A 185 -8.75 -10.51 -0.13
N LEU A 186 -7.59 -10.31 -0.75
CA LEU A 186 -7.41 -9.32 -1.81
C LEU A 186 -8.27 -9.63 -3.04
N VAL A 187 -8.37 -10.90 -3.44
CA VAL A 187 -9.26 -11.33 -4.54
C VAL A 187 -10.73 -11.01 -4.22
N LYS A 188 -11.19 -11.20 -2.98
CA LYS A 188 -12.55 -10.79 -2.58
C LYS A 188 -12.75 -9.29 -2.67
N CYS A 189 -11.76 -8.48 -2.29
CA CYS A 189 -11.82 -7.02 -2.49
C CYS A 189 -11.95 -6.65 -3.96
N LEU A 190 -11.18 -7.29 -4.86
CA LEU A 190 -11.29 -7.06 -6.30
C LEU A 190 -12.71 -7.35 -6.80
N TYR A 191 -13.31 -8.47 -6.39
CA TYR A 191 -14.71 -8.76 -6.72
C TYR A 191 -15.66 -7.69 -6.20
N LEU A 192 -15.51 -7.24 -4.94
CA LEU A 192 -16.34 -6.16 -4.38
C LEU A 192 -16.19 -4.84 -5.15
N PHE A 193 -15.01 -4.55 -5.71
CA PHE A 193 -14.78 -3.36 -6.52
C PHE A 193 -15.41 -3.47 -7.91
N PHE A 194 -15.49 -4.67 -8.48
CA PHE A 194 -16.09 -4.90 -9.80
C PHE A 194 -17.60 -5.17 -9.77
N ASP A 195 -18.15 -5.59 -8.64
CA ASP A 195 -19.58 -5.93 -8.48
C ASP A 195 -20.47 -4.69 -8.33
N LEU A 196 -19.86 -3.50 -8.17
CA LEU A 196 -20.60 -2.25 -8.06
C LEU A 196 -20.76 -1.59 -9.44
N PRO A 197 -21.99 -1.22 -9.84
CA PRO A 197 -22.20 -0.41 -11.03
C PRO A 197 -21.41 0.89 -10.91
N ASP A 198 -20.94 1.43 -12.05
CA ASP A 198 -20.24 2.72 -12.08
C ASP A 198 -21.03 3.74 -11.23
N PRO A 199 -20.41 4.49 -10.31
CA PRO A 199 -21.12 5.50 -9.52
C PRO A 199 -21.80 6.55 -10.41
N ASP A 200 -21.31 6.74 -11.63
CA ASP A 200 -21.90 7.60 -12.67
C ASP A 200 -23.13 6.97 -13.38
N SER A 201 -23.37 5.67 -13.21
CA SER A 201 -24.53 4.97 -13.80
C SER A 201 -25.77 5.02 -12.91
N ALA A 202 -25.61 5.21 -11.60
CA ALA A 202 -26.70 5.30 -10.63
C ALA A 202 -27.45 6.65 -10.63
N GLU A 203 -26.91 7.68 -11.31
CA GLU A 203 -27.66 8.93 -11.56
C GLU A 203 -28.71 8.80 -12.67
N SER A 204 -28.83 7.63 -13.31
CA SER A 204 -29.79 7.38 -14.39
C SER A 204 -30.99 6.51 -14.01
N GLU A 205 -31.25 6.27 -12.72
CA GLU A 205 -32.42 5.48 -12.26
C GLU A 205 -33.39 6.23 -11.32
N TYR A 206 -33.27 7.56 -11.20
CA TYR A 206 -34.22 8.40 -10.45
C TYR A 206 -35.13 9.32 -11.30
N CYS A 207 -35.25 9.07 -12.62
CA CYS A 207 -36.16 9.81 -13.50
C CYS A 207 -37.15 8.90 -14.24
N CYS A 208 -37.77 7.93 -13.56
CA CYS A 208 -39.01 7.35 -14.08
C CYS A 208 -39.82 6.69 -12.96
N ASN A 209 -40.40 7.46 -12.03
CA ASN A 209 -41.50 6.96 -11.18
C ASN A 209 -42.43 8.05 -10.60
N THR A 210 -42.61 9.16 -11.31
CA THR A 210 -43.68 10.13 -10.94
C THR A 210 -44.38 10.72 -12.16
N SER A 211 -44.88 9.85 -13.04
CA SER A 211 -45.96 10.21 -13.97
C SER A 211 -47.07 9.17 -13.83
N SER A 212 -47.90 9.31 -12.81
CA SER A 212 -49.31 8.90 -12.78
C SER A 212 -49.89 9.14 -11.38
N SER A 213 -50.64 10.23 -11.21
CA SER A 213 -52.05 10.13 -10.78
C SER A 213 -52.71 11.50 -10.69
N THR A 214 -53.76 11.65 -11.51
CA THR A 214 -55.01 12.38 -11.25
C THR A 214 -55.00 13.90 -11.12
N ALA A 215 -55.27 14.53 -12.26
CA ALA A 215 -56.29 15.56 -12.36
C ALA A 215 -57.64 15.08 -11.78
N ALA A 216 -58.35 15.94 -11.04
CA ALA A 216 -59.79 16.20 -11.19
C ALA A 216 -60.32 17.13 -10.07
N ALA A 217 -61.04 18.16 -10.53
CA ALA A 217 -62.03 19.01 -9.85
C ALA A 217 -61.55 20.00 -8.78
#